data_AF-A0A1D6QSJ6-F1
#
_entry.id   AF-A0A1D6QSJ6-F1
#
_cell.length_a   1.000
_cell.length_b   1.000
_cell.length_c   1.000
_cell.angle_alpha   90.00
_cell.angle_beta   90.00
_cell.angle_gamma   90.00
#
_symmetry.space_group_name_H-M   'P 1'
#
loop_
_entity.id
_entity.type
_entity.pdbx_description
1 polymer ?
#
loop_
_entity_poly.entity_id
_entity_poly.type
_entity_poly.pdbx_seq_one_letter_code
_entity_poly.pdbx_strand_id
1 'polypeptide(L)'
;MFRMFRVFGHKKVWVLDGGLPQWQASGFNVEKASPDDDAVLKSIAANRAVKRVYNGEQTNTISFQTEFQPNLFWALEKVAQNVTAKTYQQIDARAKGRFDGVAPEPREGVRSGHIPGSVCVPFPEVGMVQGLFGT
;
A
#
# COMPACT_ATOMS: atom_id res chain seq x y z
N MET A 1 -2.21 0.68 -1.37
CA MET A 1 -3.49 -0.08 -1.41
C MET A 1 -3.49 -1.21 -2.44
N PHE A 2 -3.05 -1.02 -3.68
CA PHE A 2 -3.09 -2.08 -4.72
C PHE A 2 -2.45 -3.42 -4.28
N ARG A 3 -1.31 -3.38 -3.56
CA ARG A 3 -0.64 -4.58 -3.03
C ARG A 3 -1.54 -5.37 -2.09
N MET A 4 -2.34 -4.69 -1.27
CA MET A 4 -3.27 -5.32 -0.33
C MET A 4 -4.34 -6.13 -1.06
N PHE A 5 -4.94 -5.56 -2.11
CA PHE A 5 -5.91 -6.26 -2.95
C PHE A 5 -5.32 -7.54 -3.56
N ARG A 6 -4.08 -7.50 -4.05
CA ARG A 6 -3.41 -8.69 -4.59
C ARG A 6 -3.09 -9.73 -3.52
N VAL A 7 -2.65 -9.29 -2.34
CA VAL A 7 -2.39 -10.18 -1.18
C VAL A 7 -3.66 -10.93 -0.78
N PHE A 8 -4.85 -10.34 -0.96
CA PHE A 8 -6.13 -11.00 -0.69
C PHE A 8 -6.82 -11.59 -1.94
N GLY A 9 -6.07 -11.82 -3.03
CA GLY A 9 -6.53 -12.61 -4.17
C GLY A 9 -7.21 -11.82 -5.30
N HIS A 10 -7.33 -10.49 -5.18
CA HIS A 10 -7.92 -9.69 -6.24
C HIS A 10 -6.91 -9.47 -7.39
N LYS A 11 -7.20 -10.06 -8.55
CA LYS A 11 -6.29 -10.05 -9.71
C LYS A 11 -6.41 -8.79 -10.58
N LYS A 12 -7.59 -8.18 -10.62
CA LYS A 12 -7.93 -7.03 -11.46
C LYS A 12 -7.72 -5.73 -10.70
N VAL A 13 -6.46 -5.38 -10.46
CA VAL A 13 -6.09 -4.13 -9.79
C VAL A 13 -5.02 -3.41 -10.59
N TRP A 14 -5.17 -2.10 -10.72
CA TRP A 14 -4.26 -1.24 -11.46
C TRP A 14 -3.84 -0.06 -10.60
N VAL A 15 -2.67 0.48 -10.90
CA VAL A 15 -2.21 1.77 -10.39
C VAL A 15 -2.33 2.76 -11.53
N LEU A 16 -2.97 3.89 -11.28
CA LEU A 16 -3.03 4.98 -12.25
C LEU A 16 -1.66 5.65 -12.30
N ASP A 17 -0.97 5.48 -13.43
CA ASP A 17 0.35 6.05 -13.63
C ASP A 17 0.29 7.59 -13.65
N GLY A 18 1.21 8.26 -12.94
CA GLY A 18 1.14 9.70 -12.69
C GLY A 18 0.01 10.15 -11.73
N GLY A 19 -0.85 9.22 -11.29
CA GLY A 19 -1.93 9.49 -10.36
C GLY A 19 -2.94 10.53 -10.86
N LEU A 20 -3.66 11.14 -9.91
CA LEU A 20 -4.62 12.20 -10.20
C LEU A 20 -4.00 13.45 -10.86
N PRO A 21 -2.79 13.90 -10.49
CA PRO A 21 -2.17 15.06 -11.13
C PRO A 21 -2.00 14.88 -12.65
N GLN A 22 -1.46 13.74 -13.09
CA GLN A 22 -1.28 13.46 -14.51
C GLN A 22 -2.62 13.28 -15.25
N TRP A 23 -3.61 12.67 -14.59
CA TRP A 23 -4.96 12.53 -15.14
C TRP A 23 -5.59 13.88 -15.47
N GLN A 24 -5.52 14.83 -14.53
CA GLN A 24 -6.02 16.19 -14.72
C GLN A 24 -5.21 16.96 -15.76
N ALA A 25 -3.88 16.84 -15.75
CA ALA A 25 -3.00 17.47 -16.73
C ALA A 25 -3.29 16.97 -18.17
N SER A 26 -3.73 15.72 -18.30
CA SER A 26 -4.12 15.12 -19.58
C SER A 26 -5.53 15.50 -20.04
N GLY A 27 -6.26 16.33 -19.27
CA GLY A 27 -7.60 16.80 -19.61
C GLY A 27 -8.70 15.75 -19.45
N PHE A 28 -8.45 14.66 -18.73
CA PHE A 28 -9.48 13.66 -18.46
C PHE A 28 -10.52 14.17 -17.45
N ASN A 29 -11.75 13.68 -17.60
CA ASN A 29 -12.87 14.09 -16.75
C ASN A 29 -12.66 13.68 -15.29
N VAL A 30 -13.13 14.55 -14.39
CA VAL A 30 -13.26 14.26 -12.96
C VAL A 30 -14.70 14.49 -12.54
N GLU A 31 -15.25 13.56 -11.78
CA GLU A 31 -16.58 13.70 -11.18
C GLU A 31 -16.45 14.33 -9.78
N LYS A 32 -17.38 15.23 -9.44
CA LYS A 32 -17.50 15.77 -8.07
C LYS A 32 -18.67 15.06 -7.43
N ALA A 33 -18.44 14.47 -6.25
CA ALA A 33 -19.49 13.74 -5.57
C ALA A 33 -20.62 14.69 -5.11
N SER A 34 -21.84 14.42 -5.54
CA SER A 34 -23.08 14.92 -4.97
C SER A 34 -23.49 14.05 -3.76
N PRO A 35 -24.11 14.60 -2.72
CA PRO A 35 -24.65 13.81 -1.61
C PRO A 35 -25.63 12.71 -2.04
N ASP A 36 -26.30 12.92 -3.17
CA ASP A 36 -27.29 12.00 -3.74
C ASP A 36 -26.69 10.98 -4.73
N ASP A 37 -25.36 11.03 -4.97
CA ASP A 37 -24.72 10.09 -5.89
C ASP A 37 -24.74 8.68 -5.32
N ASP A 38 -25.08 7.73 -6.19
CA ASP A 38 -25.10 6.30 -5.87
C ASP A 38 -23.76 5.80 -5.30
N ALA A 39 -22.63 6.38 -5.75
CA ALA A 39 -21.30 6.10 -5.19
C ALA A 39 -21.16 6.52 -3.71
N VAL A 40 -21.70 7.69 -3.35
CA VAL A 40 -21.70 8.20 -1.98
C VAL A 40 -22.61 7.32 -1.11
N LEU A 41 -23.81 6.99 -1.58
CA LEU A 41 -24.74 6.10 -0.89
C LEU A 41 -24.14 4.71 -0.66
N LYS A 42 -23.49 4.13 -1.67
CA LYS A 42 -22.75 2.85 -1.57
C LYS A 42 -21.62 2.94 -0.56
N SER A 43 -20.87 4.03 -0.52
CA SER A 43 -19.79 4.22 0.45
C SER A 43 -20.31 4.29 1.90
N ILE A 44 -21.44 4.97 2.12
CA ILE A 44 -22.11 5.06 3.43
C ILE A 44 -22.60 3.68 3.87
N ALA A 45 -23.27 2.95 2.98
CA ALA A 45 -23.76 1.60 3.24
C ALA A 45 -22.59 0.64 3.55
N ALA A 46 -21.50 0.69 2.79
CA ALA A 46 -20.30 -0.09 3.01
C ALA A 46 -19.65 0.23 4.36
N ASN A 47 -19.46 1.50 4.69
CA ASN A 47 -18.91 1.93 5.98
C ASN A 47 -19.78 1.48 7.15
N ARG A 48 -21.11 1.51 7.01
CA ARG A 48 -22.04 0.99 8.03
C ARG A 48 -21.89 -0.52 8.20
N ALA A 49 -21.85 -1.27 7.10
CA ALA A 49 -21.65 -2.72 7.15
C ALA A 49 -20.30 -3.09 7.81
N VAL A 50 -19.23 -2.38 7.45
CA VAL A 50 -17.90 -2.54 8.05
C VAL A 50 -17.94 -2.30 9.56
N LYS A 51 -18.58 -1.22 10.03
CA LYS A 51 -18.74 -0.96 11.47
C LYS A 51 -19.49 -2.07 12.21
N ARG A 52 -20.53 -2.63 11.60
CA ARG A 52 -21.28 -3.77 12.16
C ARG A 52 -20.39 -5.00 12.33
N VAL A 53 -19.63 -5.35 11.28
CA VAL A 53 -18.67 -6.46 11.32
C VAL A 53 -17.60 -6.24 12.41
N TYR A 54 -17.05 -5.02 12.51
CA TYR A 54 -16.08 -4.69 13.57
C TYR A 54 -16.64 -4.85 14.97
N ASN A 55 -17.94 -4.61 15.16
CA ASN A 55 -18.63 -4.78 16.43
C ASN A 55 -19.12 -6.24 16.66
N GLY A 56 -18.76 -7.18 15.78
CA GLY A 56 -19.13 -8.59 15.90
C GLY A 56 -20.54 -8.93 15.41
N GLU A 57 -21.24 -7.99 14.77
CA GLU A 57 -22.55 -8.25 14.17
C GLU A 57 -22.40 -8.99 12.83
N GLN A 58 -23.29 -9.95 12.59
CA GLN A 58 -23.35 -10.69 11.32
C GLN A 58 -23.93 -9.81 10.21
N THR A 59 -23.30 -9.82 9.04
CA THR A 59 -23.83 -9.16 7.84
C THR A 59 -24.02 -10.19 6.74
N ASN A 60 -25.20 -10.22 6.14
CA ASN A 60 -25.56 -11.21 5.12
C ASN A 60 -24.97 -10.91 3.73
N THR A 61 -24.21 -9.82 3.58
CA THR A 61 -23.73 -9.33 2.29
C THR A 61 -22.22 -9.38 2.24
N ILE A 62 -21.68 -10.49 1.73
CA ILE A 62 -20.25 -10.60 1.41
C ILE A 62 -20.08 -10.26 -0.08
N SER A 63 -19.55 -9.08 -0.39
CA SER A 63 -19.31 -8.63 -1.77
C SER A 63 -17.97 -9.11 -2.35
N PHE A 64 -17.08 -9.62 -1.50
CA PHE A 64 -15.77 -10.13 -1.90
C PHE A 64 -15.32 -11.23 -0.96
N GLN A 65 -14.93 -12.38 -1.51
CA GLN A 65 -14.29 -13.47 -0.78
C GLN A 65 -12.77 -13.28 -0.86
N THR A 66 -12.10 -13.23 0.30
CA THR A 66 -10.66 -13.03 0.36
C THR A 66 -9.91 -14.35 0.24
N GLU A 67 -8.87 -14.39 -0.60
CA GLU A 67 -7.95 -15.51 -0.69
C GLU A 67 -6.54 -15.01 -0.36
N PHE A 68 -6.05 -15.28 0.84
CA PHE A 68 -4.74 -14.80 1.28
C PHE A 68 -3.61 -15.49 0.50
N GLN A 69 -2.73 -14.69 -0.09
CA GLN A 69 -1.58 -15.10 -0.91
C GLN A 69 -0.28 -14.95 -0.09
N PRO A 70 0.13 -15.97 0.68
CA PRO A 70 1.24 -15.85 1.63
C PRO A 70 2.60 -15.57 0.97
N ASN A 71 2.78 -15.93 -0.30
CA ASN A 71 3.98 -15.63 -1.08
C ASN A 71 4.16 -14.13 -1.35
N LEU A 72 3.10 -13.32 -1.27
CA LEU A 72 3.14 -11.88 -1.46
C LEU A 72 3.37 -11.10 -0.15
N PHE A 73 3.53 -11.78 0.99
CA PHE A 73 3.75 -11.17 2.29
C PHE A 73 4.93 -11.85 3.01
N TRP A 74 5.73 -11.06 3.72
CA TRP A 74 6.85 -11.57 4.51
C TRP A 74 6.66 -11.19 5.97
N ALA A 75 6.53 -12.20 6.83
CA ALA A 75 6.47 -12.03 8.28
C ALA A 75 7.87 -11.78 8.86
N LEU A 76 7.92 -11.32 10.12
CA LEU A 76 9.15 -10.93 10.82
C LEU A 76 10.17 -12.07 10.87
N GLU A 77 9.72 -13.29 11.13
CA GLU A 77 10.57 -14.48 11.26
C GLU A 77 11.31 -14.76 9.96
N LYS A 78 10.63 -14.60 8.82
CA LYS A 78 11.21 -14.78 7.49
C LYS A 78 12.24 -13.70 7.16
N VAL A 79 11.97 -12.46 7.59
CA VAL A 79 12.95 -11.35 7.48
C VAL A 79 14.18 -11.66 8.32
N ALA A 80 14.01 -12.06 9.58
CA ALA A 80 15.11 -12.41 10.48
C ALA A 80 15.96 -13.57 9.95
N GLN A 81 15.33 -14.62 9.40
CA GLN A 81 16.02 -15.73 8.76
C GLN A 81 16.85 -15.26 7.54
N ASN A 82 16.31 -14.36 6.73
CA ASN A 82 17.01 -13.86 5.54
C ASN A 82 18.22 -12.98 5.88
N VAL A 83 18.23 -12.28 7.03
CA VAL A 83 19.41 -11.53 7.50
C VAL A 83 20.63 -12.46 7.64
N THR A 84 20.42 -13.67 8.15
CA THR A 84 21.48 -14.68 8.30
C THR A 84 21.74 -15.43 7.00
N ALA A 85 20.67 -15.89 6.33
CA ALA A 85 20.78 -16.76 5.15
C ALA A 85 21.22 -16.02 3.88
N LYS A 86 20.95 -14.71 3.78
CA LYS A 86 21.26 -13.84 2.63
C LYS A 86 20.79 -14.41 1.28
N THR A 87 19.65 -15.08 1.27
CA THR A 87 19.10 -15.73 0.06
C THR A 87 18.33 -14.77 -0.83
N TYR A 88 17.84 -13.66 -0.28
CA TYR A 88 17.10 -12.62 -1.01
C TYR A 88 17.66 -11.24 -0.71
N GLN A 89 17.70 -10.38 -1.73
CA GLN A 89 17.99 -8.96 -1.55
C GLN A 89 16.82 -8.27 -0.84
N GLN A 90 17.11 -7.62 0.29
CA GLN A 90 16.14 -6.79 0.98
C GLN A 90 16.32 -5.33 0.55
N ILE A 91 15.24 -4.69 0.11
CA ILE A 91 15.22 -3.30 -0.33
C ILE A 91 14.39 -2.48 0.66
N ASP A 92 14.96 -1.37 1.12
CA ASP A 92 14.31 -0.41 2.01
C ASP A 92 13.96 0.87 1.24
N ALA A 93 12.66 1.18 1.18
CA ALA A 93 12.13 2.31 0.44
C ALA A 93 12.03 3.61 1.27
N ARG A 94 12.49 3.61 2.52
CA ARG A 94 12.53 4.81 3.37
C ARG A 94 13.54 5.83 2.83
N ALA A 95 13.38 7.08 3.28
CA ALA A 95 14.34 8.13 3.01
C ALA A 95 15.74 7.75 3.50
N LYS A 96 16.77 8.11 2.73
CA LYS A 96 18.17 7.77 3.00
C LYS A 96 18.62 8.16 4.42
N GLY A 97 18.23 9.33 4.92
CA GLY A 97 18.59 9.75 6.27
C GLY A 97 18.06 8.82 7.38
N ARG A 98 16.86 8.25 7.22
CA ARG A 98 16.28 7.29 8.18
C ARG A 98 16.99 5.94 8.10
N PHE A 99 17.33 5.52 6.88
CA PHE A 99 18.10 4.30 6.63
C PHE A 99 19.51 4.38 7.24
N ASP A 100 20.21 5.49 7.02
CA ASP A 100 21.58 5.74 7.54
C ASP A 100 21.59 6.01 9.05
N GLY A 101 20.43 6.22 9.67
CA GLY A 101 20.31 6.48 11.12
C GLY A 101 20.56 7.93 11.53
N VAL A 102 20.66 8.86 10.58
CA VAL A 102 20.94 10.29 10.83
C VAL A 102 19.67 11.15 10.95
N ALA A 103 18.51 10.60 10.58
CA ALA A 103 17.21 11.24 10.77
C ALA A 103 16.31 10.36 11.66
N PRO A 104 15.46 10.98 12.51
CA PRO A 104 14.54 10.23 13.38
C PRO A 104 13.44 9.53 12.59
N GLU A 105 12.92 8.46 13.16
CA GLU A 105 11.68 7.85 12.68
C GLU A 105 10.47 8.73 13.05
N PRO A 106 9.45 8.86 12.18
CA PRO A 106 8.26 9.68 12.46
C PRO A 106 7.45 9.17 13.67
N ARG A 107 7.60 7.88 14.01
CA ARG A 107 6.95 7.28 15.17
C ARG A 107 7.88 7.38 16.38
N GLU A 108 7.39 8.01 17.43
CA GLU A 108 8.09 8.14 18.70
C GLU A 108 8.52 6.77 19.26
N GLY A 109 9.72 6.70 19.84
CA GLY A 109 10.29 5.48 20.42
C GLY A 109 10.84 4.47 19.42
N VAL A 110 10.74 4.70 18.11
CA VAL A 110 11.32 3.82 17.09
C VAL A 110 12.75 4.23 16.78
N ARG A 111 13.68 3.27 16.85
CA ARG A 111 15.09 3.49 16.49
C ARG A 111 15.26 3.71 14.98
N SER A 112 16.12 4.66 14.61
CA SER A 112 16.58 4.82 13.23
C SER A 112 17.63 3.77 12.84
N GLY A 113 18.08 3.79 11.59
CA GLY A 113 18.96 2.78 11.01
C GLY A 113 18.19 1.78 10.17
N HIS A 114 18.82 0.66 9.82
CA HIS A 114 18.27 -0.31 8.87
C HIS A 114 18.55 -1.77 9.27
N ILE A 115 17.91 -2.68 8.54
CA ILE A 115 18.09 -4.12 8.71
C ILE A 115 19.44 -4.51 8.06
N PRO A 116 20.33 -5.23 8.77
CA PRO A 116 21.64 -5.58 8.23
C PRO A 116 21.56 -6.28 6.87
N GLY A 117 22.39 -5.83 5.91
CA GLY A 117 22.42 -6.38 4.55
C GLY A 117 21.32 -5.87 3.61
N SER A 118 20.41 -5.03 4.07
CA SER A 118 19.45 -4.35 3.20
C SER A 118 20.11 -3.24 2.37
N VAL A 119 19.51 -2.93 1.22
CA VAL A 119 19.93 -1.85 0.32
C VAL A 119 18.88 -0.75 0.36
N CYS A 120 19.33 0.49 0.43
CA CYS A 120 18.46 1.66 0.41
C CYS A 120 18.12 2.03 -1.04
N VAL A 121 16.82 2.05 -1.35
CA VAL A 121 16.30 2.60 -2.60
C VAL A 121 15.08 3.45 -2.25
N PRO A 122 15.29 4.72 -1.83
CA PRO A 122 14.21 5.60 -1.40
C PRO A 122 13.09 5.65 -2.44
N PHE A 123 11.83 5.55 -1.99
CA PHE A 123 10.68 5.52 -2.89
C PHE A 123 10.67 6.63 -3.98
N PRO A 124 11.05 7.90 -3.69
CA PRO A 124 11.11 8.94 -4.72
C PRO A 124 12.13 8.68 -5.84
N GLU A 125 13.13 7.86 -5.59
CA GLU A 125 14.18 7.51 -6.57
C GLU A 125 13.76 6.31 -7.44
N VAL A 126 12.65 5.64 -7.11
CA VAL A 126 12.11 4.53 -7.89
C VAL A 126 11.32 5.08 -9.08
N GLY A 127 12.03 5.35 -10.19
CA GLY A 127 11.49 5.31 -11.55
C GLY A 127 10.34 6.25 -11.90
N MET A 128 10.17 7.38 -11.20
CA MET A 128 9.22 8.42 -11.62
C MET A 128 9.93 9.47 -12.47
N VAL A 129 9.95 9.30 -13.79
CA VAL A 129 10.30 10.41 -14.71
C VAL A 129 9.01 11.18 -14.95
N GLN A 130 8.96 12.45 -14.53
CA GLN A 130 7.76 13.29 -14.68
C GLN A 130 6.48 12.70 -14.02
N GLY A 131 6.64 11.87 -12.98
CA GLY A 131 5.53 11.21 -12.30
C GLY A 131 5.06 9.91 -12.95
N LEU A 132 5.63 9.51 -14.08
CA LEU A 132 5.29 8.27 -14.79
C LEU A 132 6.28 7.15 -14.44
N PHE A 133 5.80 5.92 -14.35
CA PHE A 133 6.67 4.74 -14.28
C PHE A 133 7.43 4.60 -15.60
N GLY A 134 8.75 4.67 -15.56
CA GLY A 134 9.60 4.47 -16.74
C GLY A 134 9.32 3.12 -17.42
N THR A 135 9.12 3.14 -18.75
CA THR A 135 8.98 1.97 -19.63
C THR A 135 10.32 1.31 -19.92
#